data_AF-A0AAV1ZJU5-F1
#
_entry.id   AF-A0AAV1ZJU5-F1
#
_cell.length_a   1.000
_cell.length_b   1.000
_cell.length_c   1.000
_cell.angle_alpha   90.00
_cell.angle_beta   90.00
_cell.angle_gamma   90.00
#
_symmetry.space_group_name_H-M   'P 1'
#
loop_
_entity.id
_entity.type
_entity.pdbx_description
1 polymer ?
#
loop_
_entity_poly.entity_id
_entity_poly.type
_entity_poly.pdbx_seq_one_letter_code
_entity_poly.pdbx_strand_id
1 'polypeptide(L)'
;MKQFCNNLQCYLAVLENASQECASISRPRAVLKLLQKLLNNSELNLRNAWSVGNDMLSVCRSFMKHHDIQIFYYDLAEVLCLVAQNIDDVDVKDRAKIYYSMLTSLSSIKIQAIFQLHSSEKDATSALNSFVTGSDARQSVSSIQKLPQPILQLVRCEQSNEIFNEDNMSVSAFPDVLKTYKDYLQNHEPVVKLPFILKHVDTVEEAFEDLYGIVITTQSSPPTREIPVIELPVLKKGAVSGNKETVVSLSVVPVEPCPLTLHFEAEFTCKNGCSYTCDLQSADLKFDDLFMPLPIPGSFQTSASSYRSKLFDALWEYFKQQMNSSEKNQDYCQSSFCLNIDKENFPIVIEQKWKCFVVSKTTDPAYNIAMYLPPKYHLLLKISIVNDKVFAYIIVDKCAMLPWVTLCLQKMQ
;
A
#
# COMPACT_ATOMS: atom_id res chain seq x y z
N MET A 1 14.98 -16.74 -59.74
CA MET A 1 15.57 -16.18 -58.50
C MET A 1 15.20 -14.71 -58.30
N LYS A 2 15.49 -13.75 -59.20
CA LYS A 2 15.18 -12.31 -58.99
C LYS A 2 13.70 -11.98 -58.66
N GLN A 3 12.72 -12.54 -59.38
CA GLN A 3 11.29 -12.36 -59.06
C GLN A 3 10.87 -12.99 -57.72
N PHE A 4 11.50 -14.09 -57.31
CA PHE A 4 11.21 -14.77 -56.05
C PHE A 4 11.67 -13.93 -54.85
N CYS A 5 12.82 -13.26 -54.98
CA CYS A 5 13.40 -12.44 -53.91
C CYS A 5 12.59 -11.16 -53.65
N ASN A 6 12.00 -10.56 -54.69
CA ASN A 6 11.20 -9.35 -54.55
C ASN A 6 9.90 -9.55 -53.74
N ASN A 7 9.38 -10.78 -53.69
CA ASN A 7 8.15 -11.13 -52.97
C ASN A 7 8.39 -12.16 -51.85
N LEU A 8 9.63 -12.25 -51.34
CA LEU A 8 10.03 -13.31 -50.40
C LEU A 8 9.14 -13.36 -49.15
N GLN A 9 8.81 -12.21 -48.56
CA GLN A 9 7.93 -12.12 -47.38
C GLN A 9 6.54 -12.70 -47.66
N CYS A 10 5.97 -12.44 -48.83
CA CYS A 10 4.67 -13.02 -49.22
C CYS A 10 4.76 -14.55 -49.33
N TYR A 11 5.85 -15.07 -49.89
CA TYR A 11 6.07 -16.52 -49.95
C TYR A 11 6.25 -17.12 -48.55
N LEU A 12 6.98 -16.46 -47.65
CA LEU A 12 7.15 -16.94 -46.27
C LEU A 12 5.84 -16.94 -45.49
N ALA A 13 4.99 -15.92 -45.64
CA ALA A 13 3.66 -15.88 -45.03
C ALA A 13 2.75 -17.00 -45.58
N VAL A 14 2.81 -17.30 -46.88
CA VAL A 14 2.10 -18.44 -47.47
C VAL A 14 2.63 -19.76 -46.92
N LEU A 15 3.96 -19.90 -46.78
CA LEU A 15 4.58 -21.10 -46.21
C LEU A 15 4.24 -21.28 -44.72
N GLU A 16 4.12 -20.20 -43.96
CA GLU A 16 3.68 -20.25 -42.56
C GLU A 16 2.25 -20.78 -42.48
N ASN A 17 1.32 -20.26 -43.27
CA ASN A 17 -0.05 -20.79 -43.29
C ASN A 17 -0.10 -22.24 -43.78
N ALA A 18 0.63 -22.56 -44.85
CA ALA A 18 0.71 -23.93 -45.38
C ALA A 18 1.35 -24.91 -44.39
N SER A 19 2.22 -24.44 -43.49
CA SER A 19 2.84 -25.28 -42.46
C SER A 19 1.89 -25.73 -41.35
N GLN A 20 0.68 -25.16 -41.26
CA GLN A 20 -0.36 -25.61 -40.34
C GLN A 20 -1.12 -26.83 -40.88
N GLU A 21 -1.10 -27.04 -42.19
CA GLU A 21 -1.74 -28.17 -42.88
C GLU A 21 -0.98 -29.48 -42.67
N CYS A 22 -1.63 -30.61 -42.95
CA CYS A 22 -1.05 -31.95 -42.83
C CYS A 22 0.30 -32.09 -43.55
N ALA A 23 1.21 -32.92 -43.02
CA ALA A 23 2.58 -33.09 -43.51
C ALA A 23 2.67 -33.51 -45.00
N SER A 24 1.63 -34.16 -45.53
CA SER A 24 1.52 -34.53 -46.94
C SER A 24 1.42 -33.32 -47.88
N ILE A 25 0.84 -32.22 -47.39
CA ILE A 25 0.65 -30.95 -48.10
C ILE A 25 1.81 -30.01 -47.81
N SER A 26 2.16 -29.83 -46.53
CA SER A 26 3.15 -28.84 -46.08
C SER A 26 4.60 -29.21 -46.38
N ARG A 27 4.89 -30.52 -46.54
CA ARG A 27 6.22 -31.08 -46.86
C ARG A 27 7.38 -30.39 -46.11
N PRO A 28 7.45 -30.50 -44.77
CA PRO A 28 8.37 -29.71 -43.93
C PRO A 28 9.83 -29.74 -44.39
N ARG A 29 10.37 -30.92 -44.73
CA ARG A 29 11.76 -31.06 -45.22
C ARG A 29 12.05 -30.25 -46.49
N ALA A 30 11.09 -30.19 -47.41
CA ALA A 30 11.27 -29.45 -48.67
C ALA A 30 11.30 -27.94 -48.41
N VAL A 31 10.43 -27.46 -47.51
CA VAL A 31 10.39 -26.05 -47.09
C VAL A 31 11.67 -25.68 -46.34
N LEU A 32 12.10 -26.50 -45.39
CA LEU A 32 13.33 -26.24 -44.62
C LEU A 32 14.58 -26.22 -45.52
N LYS A 33 14.70 -27.15 -46.47
CA LYS A 33 15.80 -27.12 -47.46
C LYS A 33 15.75 -25.90 -48.38
N LEU A 34 14.56 -25.39 -48.69
CA LEU A 34 14.43 -24.12 -49.41
C LEU A 34 14.96 -22.97 -48.55
N LEU A 35 14.58 -22.90 -47.27
CA LEU A 35 15.08 -21.88 -46.34
C LEU A 35 16.60 -21.95 -46.19
N GLN A 36 17.19 -23.14 -46.05
CA GLN A 36 18.65 -23.33 -46.01
C GLN A 36 19.33 -22.79 -47.27
N LYS A 37 18.79 -23.10 -48.46
CA LYS A 37 19.32 -22.57 -49.72
C LYS A 37 19.23 -21.05 -49.78
N LEU A 38 18.17 -20.44 -49.26
CA LEU A 38 18.04 -18.99 -49.22
C LEU A 38 19.09 -18.38 -48.28
N LEU A 39 19.27 -18.94 -47.08
CA LEU A 39 20.22 -18.44 -46.10
C LEU A 39 21.68 -18.59 -46.55
N ASN A 40 22.01 -19.61 -47.36
CA ASN A 40 23.35 -19.85 -47.88
C ASN A 40 23.68 -19.05 -49.16
N ASN A 41 22.70 -18.40 -49.79
CA ASN A 41 22.94 -17.59 -50.99
C ASN A 41 23.35 -16.17 -50.59
N SER A 42 24.66 -15.91 -50.60
CA SER A 42 25.29 -14.62 -50.28
C SER A 42 24.93 -13.46 -51.21
N GLU A 43 24.30 -13.72 -52.36
CA GLU A 43 23.77 -12.67 -53.25
C GLU A 43 22.43 -12.07 -52.79
N LEU A 44 21.76 -12.70 -51.81
CA LEU A 44 20.55 -12.14 -51.22
C LEU A 44 20.96 -11.05 -50.22
N ASN A 45 21.16 -9.83 -50.72
CA ASN A 45 21.07 -8.64 -49.89
C ASN A 45 19.64 -8.60 -49.32
N LEU A 46 19.45 -9.20 -48.15
CA LEU A 46 18.21 -9.20 -47.39
C LEU A 46 17.93 -7.76 -46.97
N ARG A 47 17.37 -6.98 -47.89
CA ARG A 47 17.12 -5.54 -47.78
C ARG A 47 16.30 -5.17 -46.53
N ASN A 48 15.65 -6.17 -45.91
CA ASN A 48 14.99 -6.13 -44.61
C ASN A 48 15.29 -7.41 -43.77
N ALA A 49 16.56 -7.67 -43.45
CA ALA A 49 17.01 -8.87 -42.74
C ALA A 49 16.22 -9.18 -41.45
N TRP A 50 15.79 -8.15 -40.71
CA TRP A 50 14.92 -8.28 -39.53
C TRP A 50 13.58 -8.94 -39.85
N SER A 51 12.83 -8.38 -40.80
CA SER A 51 11.49 -8.90 -41.16
C SER A 51 11.56 -10.30 -41.75
N VAL A 52 12.51 -10.55 -42.67
CA VAL A 52 12.67 -11.86 -43.30
C VAL A 52 13.08 -12.90 -42.26
N GLY A 53 13.94 -12.54 -41.31
CA GLY A 53 14.31 -13.41 -40.19
C GLY A 53 13.12 -13.76 -39.30
N ASN A 54 12.27 -12.78 -38.99
CA ASN A 54 11.04 -13.02 -38.24
C ASN A 54 10.06 -13.93 -38.98
N ASP A 55 9.89 -13.72 -40.29
CA ASP A 55 9.02 -14.55 -41.12
C ASP A 55 9.56 -16.00 -41.20
N MET A 56 10.87 -16.18 -41.39
CA MET A 56 11.51 -17.49 -41.38
C MET A 56 11.34 -18.19 -40.02
N LEU A 57 11.53 -17.48 -38.91
CA LEU A 57 11.32 -18.02 -37.57
C LEU A 57 9.84 -18.38 -37.32
N SER A 58 8.90 -17.66 -37.91
CA SER A 58 7.47 -17.94 -37.80
C SER A 58 7.09 -19.23 -38.53
N VAL A 59 7.65 -19.45 -39.73
CA VAL A 59 7.57 -20.74 -40.44
C VAL A 59 8.15 -21.88 -39.59
N CYS A 60 9.35 -21.71 -39.04
CA CYS A 60 9.99 -22.70 -38.16
C CYS A 60 9.12 -23.00 -36.91
N ARG A 61 8.58 -21.97 -36.27
CA ARG A 61 7.68 -22.09 -35.12
C ARG A 61 6.42 -22.88 -35.46
N SER A 62 5.81 -22.58 -36.59
CA SER A 62 4.60 -23.27 -37.03
C SER A 62 4.86 -24.76 -37.28
N PHE A 63 5.99 -25.13 -37.89
CA PHE A 63 6.40 -26.54 -37.99
C PHE A 63 6.61 -27.20 -36.63
N MET A 64 7.28 -26.53 -35.69
CA MET A 64 7.47 -27.03 -34.33
C MET A 64 6.16 -27.21 -33.57
N LYS A 65 5.14 -26.42 -33.90
CA LYS A 65 3.82 -26.44 -33.25
C LYS A 65 2.89 -27.52 -33.80
N HIS A 66 2.92 -27.76 -35.11
CA HIS A 66 1.88 -28.55 -35.81
C HIS A 66 2.36 -29.92 -36.31
N HIS A 67 3.67 -30.19 -36.33
CA HIS A 67 4.22 -31.41 -36.91
C HIS A 67 5.12 -32.18 -35.95
N ASP A 68 5.28 -33.48 -36.22
CA ASP A 68 6.25 -34.31 -35.52
C ASP A 68 7.68 -33.95 -35.96
N ILE A 69 8.37 -33.24 -35.06
CA ILE A 69 9.71 -32.70 -35.24
C ILE A 69 10.74 -33.80 -35.53
N GLN A 70 10.54 -35.03 -35.05
CA GLN A 70 11.48 -36.14 -35.27
C GLN A 70 11.74 -36.40 -36.76
N ILE A 71 10.75 -36.10 -37.61
CA ILE A 71 10.84 -36.32 -39.05
C ILE A 71 11.83 -35.35 -39.71
N PHE A 72 11.99 -34.12 -39.21
CA PHE A 72 12.77 -33.07 -39.88
C PHE A 72 13.68 -32.31 -38.92
N TYR A 73 14.04 -32.95 -37.80
CA TYR A 73 14.86 -32.40 -36.73
C TYR A 73 16.14 -31.73 -37.25
N TYR A 74 16.92 -32.46 -38.05
CA TYR A 74 18.19 -31.96 -38.58
C TYR A 74 18.01 -30.78 -39.52
N ASP A 75 17.05 -30.87 -40.45
CA ASP A 75 16.78 -29.79 -41.40
C ASP A 75 16.36 -28.50 -40.67
N LEU A 76 15.55 -28.62 -39.61
CA LEU A 76 15.09 -27.50 -38.79
C LEU A 76 16.22 -26.91 -37.94
N ALA A 77 17.01 -27.76 -37.27
CA ALA A 77 18.16 -27.35 -36.48
C ALA A 77 19.15 -26.54 -37.31
N GLU A 78 19.41 -26.99 -38.54
CA GLU A 78 20.29 -26.31 -39.48
C GLU A 78 19.75 -24.95 -39.91
N VAL A 79 18.45 -24.83 -40.22
CA VAL A 79 17.83 -23.52 -40.53
C VAL A 79 17.99 -22.55 -39.36
N LEU A 80 17.70 -22.99 -38.12
CA LEU A 80 17.81 -22.14 -36.93
C LEU A 80 19.25 -21.67 -36.70
N CYS A 81 20.24 -22.56 -36.87
CA CYS A 81 21.66 -22.20 -36.83
C CYS A 81 22.03 -21.17 -37.91
N LEU A 82 21.60 -21.40 -39.16
CA LEU A 82 21.88 -20.49 -40.28
C LEU A 82 21.23 -19.12 -40.07
N VAL A 83 20.02 -19.06 -39.51
CA VAL A 83 19.38 -17.79 -39.13
C VAL A 83 20.22 -17.06 -38.07
N ALA A 84 20.66 -17.76 -37.03
CA ALA A 84 21.48 -17.17 -35.96
C ALA A 84 22.87 -16.69 -36.44
N GLN A 85 23.40 -17.29 -37.52
CA GLN A 85 24.69 -16.94 -38.09
C GLN A 85 24.60 -15.83 -39.15
N ASN A 86 23.60 -15.87 -40.02
CA ASN A 86 23.58 -15.07 -41.25
C ASN A 86 22.68 -13.83 -41.17
N ILE A 87 21.80 -13.70 -40.17
CA ILE A 87 20.94 -12.53 -39.99
C ILE A 87 21.52 -11.64 -38.90
N ASP A 88 21.86 -10.39 -39.18
CA ASP A 88 22.60 -9.53 -38.25
C ASP A 88 21.82 -9.03 -37.03
N ASP A 89 20.49 -9.08 -37.07
CA ASP A 89 19.63 -8.57 -36.01
C ASP A 89 19.71 -9.41 -34.71
N VAL A 90 19.90 -8.73 -33.57
CA VAL A 90 20.12 -9.37 -32.26
C VAL A 90 18.88 -10.15 -31.79
N ASP A 91 17.69 -9.58 -31.95
CA ASP A 91 16.45 -10.21 -31.49
C ASP A 91 16.14 -11.48 -32.29
N VAL A 92 16.35 -11.43 -33.61
CA VAL A 92 16.19 -12.60 -34.48
C VAL A 92 17.21 -13.68 -34.13
N LYS A 93 18.49 -13.32 -33.89
CA LYS A 93 19.54 -14.28 -33.49
C LYS A 93 19.18 -14.99 -32.19
N ASP A 94 18.75 -14.24 -31.18
CA ASP A 94 18.47 -14.81 -29.87
C ASP A 94 17.21 -15.67 -29.88
N ARG A 95 16.17 -15.28 -30.62
CA ARG A 95 15.01 -16.14 -30.85
C ARG A 95 15.36 -17.44 -31.58
N ALA A 96 16.24 -17.38 -32.58
CA ALA A 96 16.72 -18.57 -33.28
C ALA A 96 17.48 -19.52 -32.34
N LYS A 97 18.36 -18.98 -31.48
CA LYS A 97 19.07 -19.77 -30.46
C LYS A 97 18.11 -20.40 -29.46
N ILE A 98 17.10 -19.66 -28.99
CA ILE A 98 16.07 -20.20 -28.07
C ILE A 98 15.32 -21.36 -28.72
N TYR A 99 14.87 -21.21 -29.97
CA TYR A 99 14.22 -22.29 -30.71
C TYR A 99 15.14 -23.49 -30.90
N TYR A 100 16.42 -23.26 -31.19
CA TYR A 100 17.41 -24.33 -31.31
C TYR A 100 17.64 -25.04 -29.97
N SER A 101 17.74 -24.30 -28.87
CA SER A 101 17.85 -24.86 -27.52
C SER A 101 16.61 -25.67 -27.14
N MET A 102 15.40 -25.20 -27.45
CA MET A 102 14.17 -25.96 -27.25
C MET A 102 14.20 -27.27 -28.05
N LEU A 103 14.59 -27.19 -29.33
CA LEU A 103 14.70 -28.35 -30.20
C LEU A 103 15.66 -29.41 -29.65
N THR A 104 16.83 -29.00 -29.13
CA THR A 104 17.85 -29.94 -28.64
C THR A 104 17.61 -30.46 -27.21
N SER A 105 16.86 -29.72 -26.39
CA SER A 105 16.66 -30.04 -24.96
C SER A 105 15.28 -30.59 -24.61
N LEU A 106 14.28 -30.46 -25.49
CA LEU A 106 12.90 -30.84 -25.21
C LEU A 106 12.38 -31.93 -26.15
N SER A 107 11.46 -32.75 -25.61
CA SER A 107 10.65 -33.66 -26.42
C SER A 107 9.66 -32.90 -27.31
N SER A 108 9.30 -33.47 -28.48
CA SER A 108 8.35 -32.86 -29.43
C SER A 108 7.02 -32.45 -28.79
N ILE A 109 6.48 -33.28 -27.88
CA ILE A 109 5.23 -33.01 -27.15
C ILE A 109 5.33 -31.73 -26.30
N LYS A 110 6.45 -31.54 -25.59
CA LYS A 110 6.69 -30.34 -24.76
C LYS A 110 6.82 -29.08 -25.62
N ILE A 111 7.50 -29.18 -26.75
CA ILE A 111 7.66 -28.06 -27.69
C ILE A 111 6.30 -27.63 -28.26
N GLN A 112 5.50 -28.60 -28.70
CA GLN A 112 4.15 -28.34 -29.20
C GLN A 112 3.25 -27.73 -28.13
N ALA A 113 3.30 -28.25 -26.89
CA ALA A 113 2.59 -27.66 -25.76
C ALA A 113 2.99 -26.19 -25.57
N ILE A 114 4.29 -25.87 -25.50
CA ILE A 114 4.81 -24.50 -25.37
C ILE A 114 4.21 -23.56 -26.42
N PHE A 115 4.10 -24.00 -27.67
CA PHE A 115 3.59 -23.16 -28.75
C PHE A 115 2.05 -23.18 -28.92
N GLN A 116 1.35 -24.13 -28.32
CA GLN A 116 -0.13 -24.20 -28.33
C GLN A 116 -0.78 -23.33 -27.24
N LEU A 117 -0.04 -22.96 -26.20
CA LEU A 117 -0.55 -22.22 -25.04
C LEU A 117 -1.00 -20.78 -25.30
N HIS A 118 -0.90 -20.29 -26.55
CA HIS A 118 -1.33 -18.94 -26.92
C HIS A 118 -2.83 -18.82 -27.26
N SER A 119 -3.67 -19.77 -26.87
CA SER A 119 -5.13 -19.70 -27.08
C SER A 119 -5.95 -19.44 -25.79
N SER A 120 -5.31 -19.43 -24.62
CA SER A 120 -5.93 -19.06 -23.34
C SER A 120 -4.85 -18.58 -22.38
N GLU A 121 -4.98 -17.34 -21.88
CA GLU A 121 -4.02 -16.69 -20.98
C GLU A 121 -3.71 -17.47 -19.69
N LYS A 122 -4.48 -18.52 -19.37
CA LYS A 122 -4.34 -19.30 -18.14
C LYS A 122 -3.35 -20.46 -18.22
N ASP A 123 -3.05 -20.98 -19.41
CA ASP A 123 -2.30 -22.24 -19.51
C ASP A 123 -0.81 -22.03 -19.79
N ALA A 124 -0.42 -20.96 -20.49
CA ALA A 124 0.98 -20.71 -20.94
C ALA A 124 2.03 -20.69 -19.83
N THR A 125 1.62 -20.32 -18.63
CA THR A 125 2.46 -20.25 -17.43
C THR A 125 2.80 -21.64 -16.87
N SER A 126 1.97 -22.66 -17.13
CA SER A 126 2.16 -24.01 -16.59
C SER A 126 3.30 -24.78 -17.27
N ALA A 127 3.60 -24.52 -18.56
CA ALA A 127 4.60 -25.30 -19.29
C ALA A 127 6.04 -24.80 -19.06
N LEU A 128 6.25 -23.50 -18.87
CA LEU A 128 7.57 -22.93 -18.57
C LEU A 128 8.07 -23.32 -17.16
N ASN A 129 7.15 -23.55 -16.21
CA ASN A 129 7.48 -24.06 -14.87
C ASN A 129 8.07 -25.48 -14.90
N SER A 130 7.76 -26.27 -15.95
CA SER A 130 8.33 -27.62 -16.13
C SER A 130 9.76 -27.63 -16.70
N PHE A 131 10.30 -26.47 -17.08
CA PHE A 131 11.57 -26.36 -17.79
C PHE A 131 12.78 -26.29 -16.85
N VAL A 132 12.63 -25.76 -15.63
CA VAL A 132 13.76 -25.42 -14.75
C VAL A 132 13.94 -26.38 -13.57
N THR A 133 12.89 -27.11 -13.18
CA THR A 133 12.98 -28.08 -12.08
C THR A 133 12.23 -29.35 -12.49
N GLY A 134 12.93 -30.45 -12.67
CA GLY A 134 12.35 -31.76 -12.98
C GLY A 134 11.56 -32.34 -11.79
N SER A 135 10.49 -31.67 -11.39
CA SER A 135 9.67 -32.00 -10.24
C SER A 135 8.21 -31.63 -10.49
N ASP A 136 7.32 -32.57 -10.20
CA ASP A 136 5.87 -32.38 -10.15
C ASP A 136 5.49 -31.16 -9.30
N ALA A 137 4.51 -30.40 -9.83
CA ALA A 137 3.67 -29.44 -9.11
C ALA A 137 4.38 -28.47 -8.16
N ARG A 138 4.86 -27.34 -8.69
CA ARG A 138 4.98 -26.10 -7.91
C ARG A 138 4.38 -24.93 -8.68
N GLN A 139 3.35 -24.34 -8.07
CA GLN A 139 2.57 -23.22 -8.55
C GLN A 139 3.47 -22.01 -8.84
N SER A 140 3.10 -21.31 -9.92
CA SER A 140 3.55 -20.00 -10.38
C SER A 140 4.43 -19.18 -9.43
N VAL A 141 5.59 -18.74 -9.90
CA VAL A 141 6.21 -17.53 -9.37
C VAL A 141 5.41 -16.32 -9.88
N SER A 142 4.90 -15.53 -8.94
CA SER A 142 4.30 -14.19 -9.07
C SER A 142 2.96 -14.04 -9.79
N SER A 143 1.91 -14.63 -9.22
CA SER A 143 0.66 -13.89 -9.08
C SER A 143 0.37 -13.84 -7.59
N ILE A 144 0.47 -12.66 -6.97
CA ILE A 144 -0.05 -12.49 -5.61
C ILE A 144 -1.53 -12.90 -5.67
N GLN A 145 -1.90 -13.95 -4.95
CA GLN A 145 -3.25 -14.52 -5.03
C GLN A 145 -4.19 -13.69 -4.15
N LYS A 146 -5.24 -13.12 -4.73
CA LYS A 146 -6.24 -12.37 -3.96
C LYS A 146 -7.17 -13.34 -3.22
N LEU A 147 -7.15 -13.31 -1.90
CA LEU A 147 -8.09 -14.06 -1.06
C LEU A 147 -9.42 -13.28 -0.97
N PRO A 148 -10.56 -13.97 -1.09
CA PRO A 148 -11.88 -13.33 -1.01
C PRO A 148 -12.27 -12.96 0.43
N GLN A 149 -11.67 -13.60 1.43
CA GLN A 149 -11.92 -13.35 2.85
C GLN A 149 -10.60 -13.01 3.55
N PRO A 150 -10.62 -12.08 4.52
CA PRO A 150 -9.45 -11.77 5.31
C PRO A 150 -9.07 -12.94 6.22
N ILE A 151 -7.77 -13.21 6.32
CA ILE A 151 -7.21 -14.15 7.31
C ILE A 151 -6.54 -13.43 8.49
N LEU A 152 -6.42 -12.10 8.39
CA LEU A 152 -5.87 -11.19 9.39
C LEU A 152 -6.95 -10.21 9.85
N GLN A 153 -6.81 -9.72 11.07
CA GLN A 153 -7.63 -8.64 11.61
C GLN A 153 -6.75 -7.64 12.36
N LEU A 154 -7.01 -6.36 12.13
CA LEU A 154 -6.46 -5.25 12.89
C LEU A 154 -7.51 -4.79 13.89
N VAL A 155 -7.25 -5.02 15.17
CA VAL A 155 -8.14 -4.60 16.26
C VAL A 155 -7.55 -3.36 16.91
N ARG A 156 -8.34 -2.31 16.99
CA ARG A 156 -7.89 -1.06 17.60
C ARG A 156 -7.62 -1.25 19.10
N CYS A 157 -6.48 -0.77 19.58
CA CYS A 157 -6.23 -0.69 21.01
C CYS A 157 -6.91 0.56 21.59
N GLU A 158 -7.49 0.44 22.77
CA GLU A 158 -7.84 1.62 23.55
C GLU A 158 -6.53 2.30 23.98
N GLN A 159 -6.36 3.57 23.62
CA GLN A 159 -5.14 4.32 23.95
C GLN A 159 -5.02 4.43 25.47
N SER A 160 -3.99 3.80 26.04
CA SER A 160 -3.56 4.09 27.40
C SER A 160 -2.90 5.47 27.39
N ASN A 161 -3.71 6.47 27.73
CA ASN A 161 -3.31 7.85 28.01
C ASN A 161 -1.98 7.91 28.79
N GLU A 162 -0.88 8.28 28.11
CA GLU A 162 0.43 8.46 28.76
C GLU A 162 0.32 9.53 29.85
N ILE A 163 0.68 9.16 31.07
CA ILE A 163 0.58 10.02 32.25
C ILE A 163 1.66 11.11 32.12
N PHE A 164 1.25 12.36 31.99
CA PHE A 164 2.17 13.50 32.14
C PHE A 164 2.55 13.63 33.61
N ASN A 165 3.83 13.48 33.92
CA ASN A 165 4.36 13.69 35.26
C ASN A 165 4.21 15.16 35.67
N GLU A 166 3.85 15.40 36.93
CA GLU A 166 3.84 16.74 37.52
C GLU A 166 5.25 17.34 37.52
N ASP A 167 5.36 18.63 37.21
CA ASP A 167 6.65 19.32 37.10
C ASP A 167 7.35 19.33 38.47
N ASN A 168 8.60 18.85 38.53
CA ASN A 168 9.42 18.87 39.75
C ASN A 168 10.04 20.25 40.06
N MET A 169 9.85 21.26 39.20
CA MET A 169 10.50 22.57 39.33
C MET A 169 9.58 23.72 38.91
N SER A 170 9.39 24.67 39.82
CA SER A 170 8.73 25.94 39.56
C SER A 170 9.64 26.87 38.75
N VAL A 171 9.56 26.83 37.42
CA VAL A 171 10.33 27.75 36.57
C VAL A 171 9.62 29.11 36.48
N SER A 172 10.34 30.13 36.93
CA SER A 172 9.98 31.54 36.85
C SER A 172 10.14 32.08 35.43
N ALA A 173 9.05 32.67 34.91
CA ALA A 173 8.89 33.40 33.65
C ALA A 173 9.23 32.65 32.34
N PHE A 174 8.21 32.44 31.50
CA PHE A 174 8.40 32.11 30.09
C PHE A 174 8.21 33.40 29.28
N PRO A 175 9.29 34.01 28.78
CA PRO A 175 9.17 35.22 27.97
C PRO A 175 8.51 34.89 26.63
N ASP A 176 7.46 35.64 26.27
CA ASP A 176 6.73 35.59 25.00
C ASP A 176 6.30 34.17 24.53
N VAL A 177 5.61 33.46 25.43
CA VAL A 177 5.14 32.07 25.24
C VAL A 177 4.46 31.84 23.88
N LEU A 178 3.58 32.77 23.49
CA LEU A 178 2.78 32.64 22.27
C LEU A 178 3.65 32.71 21.01
N LYS A 179 4.62 33.63 20.97
CA LYS A 179 5.53 33.76 19.83
C LYS A 179 6.42 32.52 19.70
N THR A 180 7.04 32.09 20.79
CA THR A 180 7.87 30.87 20.79
C THR A 180 7.07 29.65 20.34
N TYR A 181 5.81 29.55 20.77
CA TYR A 181 4.92 28.46 20.37
C TYR A 181 4.59 28.51 18.87
N LYS A 182 4.24 29.68 18.32
CA LYS A 182 3.97 29.85 16.89
C LYS A 182 5.19 29.51 16.03
N ASP A 183 6.37 29.96 16.42
CA ASP A 183 7.63 29.67 15.72
C ASP A 183 7.93 28.16 15.75
N TYR A 184 7.71 27.50 16.89
CA TYR A 184 7.83 26.05 17.01
C TYR A 184 6.84 25.32 16.09
N LEU A 185 5.57 25.76 16.05
CA LEU A 185 4.55 25.14 15.22
C LEU A 185 4.86 25.23 13.72
N GLN A 186 5.66 26.18 13.24
CA GLN A 186 6.02 26.26 11.81
C GLN A 186 6.69 24.97 11.33
N ASN A 187 7.58 24.40 12.14
CA ASN A 187 8.34 23.18 11.83
C ASN A 187 7.74 21.91 12.45
N HIS A 188 6.67 22.03 13.24
CA HIS A 188 6.00 20.90 13.84
C HIS A 188 4.96 20.29 12.89
N GLU A 189 4.99 18.97 12.73
CA GLU A 189 4.01 18.21 11.96
C GLU A 189 3.23 17.30 12.93
N PRO A 190 1.91 17.48 13.09
CA PRO A 190 1.12 16.59 13.93
C PRO A 190 0.95 15.24 13.28
N VAL A 191 1.39 14.21 13.99
CA VAL A 191 1.23 12.82 13.59
C VAL A 191 0.35 12.13 14.62
N VAL A 192 -0.85 11.70 14.19
CA VAL A 192 -1.77 10.92 15.02
C VAL A 192 -1.29 9.48 15.02
N LYS A 193 -0.89 8.96 16.19
CA LYS A 193 -0.42 7.58 16.35
C LYS A 193 -1.55 6.69 16.87
N LEU A 194 -1.86 5.66 16.11
CA LEU A 194 -2.97 4.75 16.36
C LEU A 194 -2.42 3.33 16.61
N PRO A 195 -2.47 2.83 17.85
CA PRO A 195 -2.09 1.45 18.14
C PRO A 195 -3.19 0.46 17.70
N PHE A 196 -2.77 -0.59 17.01
CA PHE A 196 -3.61 -1.73 16.61
C PHE A 196 -2.96 -3.04 17.04
N ILE A 197 -3.76 -4.02 17.43
CA ILE A 197 -3.37 -5.42 17.58
C ILE A 197 -3.59 -6.12 16.25
N LEU A 198 -2.52 -6.64 15.67
CA LEU A 198 -2.59 -7.53 14.52
C LEU A 198 -2.70 -8.97 15.02
N LYS A 199 -3.74 -9.68 14.57
CA LYS A 199 -3.92 -11.11 14.87
C LYS A 199 -4.58 -11.84 13.70
N HIS A 200 -4.51 -13.16 13.73
CA HIS A 200 -5.29 -14.01 12.84
C HIS A 200 -6.79 -13.89 13.16
N VAL A 201 -7.65 -14.17 12.19
CA VAL A 201 -9.08 -14.41 12.48
C VAL A 201 -9.23 -15.74 13.23
N ASP A 202 -10.36 -15.94 13.92
CA ASP A 202 -10.55 -17.08 14.83
C ASP A 202 -10.44 -18.44 14.11
N THR A 203 -10.88 -18.51 12.85
CA THR A 203 -10.81 -19.70 12.00
C THR A 203 -9.94 -19.44 10.78
N VAL A 204 -8.74 -20.03 10.78
CA VAL A 204 -7.77 -19.92 9.68
C VAL A 204 -7.24 -21.32 9.36
N GLU A 205 -7.19 -21.65 8.07
CA GLU A 205 -6.70 -22.94 7.58
C GLU A 205 -5.22 -23.16 7.95
N GLU A 206 -4.78 -24.41 8.05
CA GLU A 206 -3.41 -24.78 8.44
C GLU A 206 -2.33 -24.14 7.53
N ALA A 207 -2.66 -23.90 6.25
CA ALA A 207 -1.76 -23.27 5.30
C ALA A 207 -1.39 -21.81 5.66
N PHE A 208 -2.22 -21.15 6.46
CA PHE A 208 -2.14 -19.73 6.80
C PHE A 208 -1.72 -19.50 8.27
N GLU A 209 -1.22 -20.52 8.97
CA GLU A 209 -0.83 -20.38 10.38
C GLU A 209 0.45 -19.59 10.60
N ASP A 210 1.39 -19.70 9.67
CA ASP A 210 2.63 -18.92 9.69
C ASP A 210 2.68 -18.04 8.43
N LEU A 211 2.68 -16.74 8.67
CA LEU A 211 2.74 -15.71 7.66
C LEU A 211 4.10 -15.01 7.75
N TYR A 212 4.65 -14.67 6.59
CA TYR A 212 5.98 -14.08 6.42
C TYR A 212 5.88 -12.84 5.52
N GLY A 213 6.75 -11.85 5.77
CA GLY A 213 6.85 -10.66 4.93
C GLY A 213 5.49 -9.95 4.79
N ILE A 214 4.85 -9.69 5.92
CA ILE A 214 3.52 -9.10 5.98
C ILE A 214 3.67 -7.60 5.76
N VAL A 215 2.92 -7.08 4.81
CA VAL A 215 2.90 -5.68 4.41
C VAL A 215 1.46 -5.23 4.44
N ILE A 216 1.12 -4.26 5.30
CA ILE A 216 -0.22 -3.70 5.37
C ILE A 216 -0.18 -2.27 4.86
N THR A 217 -0.84 -2.06 3.74
CA THR A 217 -1.03 -0.74 3.15
C THR A 217 -2.35 -0.16 3.64
N THR A 218 -2.38 1.16 3.81
CA THR A 218 -3.55 1.87 4.35
C THR A 218 -3.94 3.01 3.43
N GLN A 219 -5.22 3.09 3.11
CA GLN A 219 -5.83 4.22 2.43
C GLN A 219 -6.85 4.88 3.36
N SER A 220 -7.01 6.19 3.25
CA SER A 220 -7.92 6.97 4.10
C SER A 220 -9.01 7.65 3.28
N SER A 221 -10.19 7.75 3.86
CA SER A 221 -11.32 8.50 3.32
C SER A 221 -11.92 9.39 4.42
N PRO A 222 -11.81 10.74 4.31
CA PRO A 222 -11.13 11.50 3.27
C PRO A 222 -9.61 11.26 3.23
N PRO A 223 -8.95 11.57 2.08
CA PRO A 223 -7.53 11.31 1.91
C PRO A 223 -6.68 12.17 2.85
N THR A 224 -5.69 11.52 3.45
CA THR A 224 -4.66 12.13 4.30
C THR A 224 -3.35 12.28 3.52
N ARG A 225 -2.30 12.81 4.17
CA ARG A 225 -0.94 12.63 3.63
C ARG A 225 -0.57 11.14 3.63
N GLU A 226 0.53 10.83 2.96
CA GLU A 226 1.06 9.47 2.83
C GLU A 226 1.12 8.77 4.19
N ILE A 227 0.45 7.62 4.28
CA ILE A 227 0.42 6.79 5.49
C ILE A 227 1.51 5.74 5.33
N PRO A 228 2.50 5.67 6.24
CA PRO A 228 3.56 4.69 6.16
C PRO A 228 2.99 3.28 6.25
N VAL A 229 3.56 2.39 5.44
CA VAL A 229 3.20 0.99 5.38
C VAL A 229 3.61 0.30 6.69
N ILE A 230 2.79 -0.63 7.17
CA ILE A 230 3.13 -1.47 8.31
C ILE A 230 3.79 -2.74 7.78
N GLU A 231 5.03 -2.99 8.20
CA GLU A 231 5.80 -4.18 7.81
C GLU A 231 6.06 -5.07 9.03
N LEU A 232 5.75 -6.37 8.90
CA LEU A 232 6.11 -7.37 9.90
C LEU A 232 6.78 -8.57 9.24
N PRO A 233 7.92 -9.03 9.78
CA PRO A 233 8.64 -10.14 9.17
C PRO A 233 7.89 -11.47 9.31
N VAL A 234 7.24 -11.71 10.44
CA VAL A 234 6.55 -12.97 10.76
C VAL A 234 5.36 -12.75 11.67
N LEU A 235 4.26 -13.47 11.41
CA LEU A 235 3.16 -13.67 12.35
C LEU A 235 2.83 -15.16 12.41
N LYS A 236 2.74 -15.72 13.63
CA LYS A 236 2.38 -17.14 13.84
C LYS A 236 1.09 -17.26 14.64
N LYS A 237 0.25 -18.23 14.29
CA LYS A 237 -0.97 -18.57 15.01
C LYS A 237 -0.59 -19.27 16.32
N GLY A 238 -0.96 -18.68 17.45
CA GLY A 238 -0.83 -19.30 18.77
C GLY A 238 0.62 -19.53 19.24
N ALA A 239 1.37 -18.46 19.51
CA ALA A 239 2.56 -18.58 20.36
C ALA A 239 2.13 -18.96 21.79
N VAL A 240 2.08 -20.27 22.09
CA VAL A 240 1.74 -20.87 23.39
C VAL A 240 2.80 -20.60 24.48
N SER A 241 3.81 -19.76 24.22
CA SER A 241 4.77 -19.32 25.25
C SER A 241 4.76 -17.80 25.41
N GLY A 242 3.92 -17.30 26.33
CA GLY A 242 3.90 -15.91 26.78
C GLY A 242 3.18 -14.96 25.82
N ASN A 243 1.85 -14.94 25.88
CA ASN A 243 0.97 -14.04 25.12
C ASN A 243 1.43 -12.58 25.23
N LYS A 244 2.15 -12.10 24.21
CA LYS A 244 2.25 -10.67 23.91
C LYS A 244 1.61 -10.47 22.55
N GLU A 245 0.45 -9.83 22.55
CA GLU A 245 -0.25 -9.46 21.32
C GLU A 245 0.69 -8.66 20.41
N THR A 246 0.59 -8.88 19.10
CA THR A 246 1.41 -8.16 18.12
C THR A 246 0.81 -6.76 17.93
N VAL A 247 1.33 -5.80 18.70
CA VAL A 247 0.91 -4.40 18.60
C VAL A 247 1.71 -3.69 17.51
N VAL A 248 1.00 -3.08 16.56
CA VAL A 248 1.52 -2.25 15.48
C VAL A 248 1.01 -0.82 15.66
N SER A 249 1.79 0.17 15.25
CA SER A 249 1.43 1.59 15.38
C SER A 249 1.33 2.24 14.01
N LEU A 250 0.13 2.71 13.68
CA LEU A 250 -0.14 3.44 12.44
C LEU A 250 0.02 4.94 12.68
N SER A 251 0.74 5.63 11.82
CA SER A 251 0.94 7.08 11.89
C SER A 251 0.14 7.77 10.79
N VAL A 252 -0.80 8.62 11.15
CA VAL A 252 -1.69 9.32 10.20
C VAL A 252 -1.50 10.83 10.34
N VAL A 253 -1.44 11.54 9.21
CA VAL A 253 -1.38 13.01 9.16
C VAL A 253 -2.58 13.54 8.37
N PRO A 254 -3.73 13.77 9.05
CA PRO A 254 -4.91 14.32 8.42
C PRO A 254 -4.69 15.72 7.85
N VAL A 255 -5.26 15.96 6.67
CA VAL A 255 -5.26 17.29 6.03
C VAL A 255 -6.25 18.22 6.72
N GLU A 256 -7.30 17.65 7.32
CA GLU A 256 -8.37 18.35 8.01
C GLU A 256 -8.73 17.63 9.33
N PRO A 257 -9.14 18.35 10.39
CA PRO A 257 -9.55 17.76 11.66
C PRO A 257 -10.99 17.24 11.54
N CYS A 258 -11.17 16.17 10.78
CA CYS A 258 -12.47 15.53 10.58
C CYS A 258 -12.35 14.01 10.73
N PRO A 259 -13.43 13.34 11.18
CA PRO A 259 -13.47 11.87 11.21
C PRO A 259 -13.13 11.28 9.84
N LEU A 260 -12.45 10.14 9.85
CA LEU A 260 -12.02 9.46 8.63
C LEU A 260 -12.10 7.94 8.79
N THR A 261 -12.30 7.24 7.68
CA THR A 261 -12.28 5.77 7.63
C THR A 261 -10.95 5.31 7.03
N LEU A 262 -10.31 4.36 7.69
CA LEU A 262 -9.08 3.71 7.25
C LEU A 262 -9.44 2.38 6.59
N HIS A 263 -9.02 2.20 5.35
CA HIS A 263 -9.13 0.98 4.58
C HIS A 263 -7.76 0.31 4.52
N PHE A 264 -7.70 -0.99 4.76
CA PHE A 264 -6.46 -1.73 4.87
C PHE A 264 -6.43 -2.87 3.86
N GLU A 265 -5.29 -3.04 3.21
CA GLU A 265 -4.98 -4.18 2.35
C GLU A 265 -3.70 -4.83 2.86
N ALA A 266 -3.71 -6.14 3.03
CA ALA A 266 -2.56 -6.91 3.52
C ALA A 266 -2.02 -7.82 2.43
N GLU A 267 -0.72 -7.75 2.21
CA GLU A 267 0.07 -8.68 1.41
C GLU A 267 0.96 -9.51 2.34
N PHE A 268 1.05 -10.82 2.11
CA PHE A 268 1.90 -11.71 2.91
C PHE A 268 2.24 -12.98 2.15
N THR A 269 3.26 -13.70 2.61
CA THR A 269 3.69 -14.99 2.07
C THR A 269 3.47 -16.11 3.09
N CYS A 270 3.02 -17.27 2.65
CA CYS A 270 2.74 -18.42 3.51
C CYS A 270 3.84 -19.49 3.41
N LYS A 271 3.79 -20.51 4.28
CA LYS A 271 4.73 -21.66 4.27
C LYS A 271 4.82 -22.39 2.94
N ASN A 272 3.75 -22.39 2.15
CA ASN A 272 3.72 -23.00 0.82
C ASN A 272 4.53 -22.21 -0.23
N GLY A 273 5.12 -21.07 0.13
CA GLY A 273 5.89 -20.21 -0.75
C GLY A 273 5.03 -19.33 -1.66
N CYS A 274 3.70 -19.35 -1.52
CA CYS A 274 2.79 -18.49 -2.26
C CYS A 274 2.57 -17.19 -1.50
N SER A 275 2.48 -16.09 -2.25
CA SER A 275 2.11 -14.76 -1.74
C SER A 275 0.63 -14.50 -2.01
N TYR A 276 -0.03 -13.85 -1.06
CA TYR A 276 -1.46 -13.57 -1.07
C TYR A 276 -1.70 -12.10 -0.75
N THR A 277 -2.81 -11.56 -1.26
CA THR A 277 -3.37 -10.25 -0.85
C THR A 277 -4.80 -10.43 -0.34
N CYS A 278 -5.21 -9.65 0.66
CA CYS A 278 -6.60 -9.60 1.10
C CYS A 278 -6.97 -8.23 1.67
N ASP A 279 -8.24 -7.85 1.49
CA ASP A 279 -8.81 -6.64 2.08
C ASP A 279 -9.16 -6.92 3.54
N LEU A 280 -8.70 -6.09 4.48
CA LEU A 280 -9.02 -6.23 5.90
C LEU A 280 -10.21 -5.35 6.32
N GLN A 281 -10.73 -5.59 7.53
CA GLN A 281 -11.78 -4.76 8.10
C GLN A 281 -11.33 -3.31 8.23
N SER A 282 -12.14 -2.39 7.71
CA SER A 282 -11.89 -0.95 7.81
C SER A 282 -12.09 -0.45 9.25
N ALA A 283 -11.37 0.59 9.64
CA ALA A 283 -11.47 1.20 10.96
C ALA A 283 -11.92 2.66 10.87
N ASP A 284 -12.97 3.01 11.61
CA ASP A 284 -13.43 4.39 11.70
C ASP A 284 -12.67 5.14 12.80
N LEU A 285 -12.04 6.23 12.38
CA LEU A 285 -11.41 7.21 13.25
C LEU A 285 -12.41 8.32 13.53
N LYS A 286 -12.84 8.40 14.79
CA LYS A 286 -13.73 9.43 15.29
C LYS A 286 -12.95 10.74 15.51
N PHE A 287 -13.69 11.82 15.71
CA PHE A 287 -13.10 13.14 15.93
C PHE A 287 -12.24 13.21 17.20
N ASP A 288 -12.65 12.55 18.27
CA ASP A 288 -11.94 12.46 19.55
C ASP A 288 -10.61 11.69 19.45
N ASP A 289 -10.45 10.87 18.42
CA ASP A 289 -9.22 10.13 18.18
C ASP A 289 -8.11 10.99 17.57
N LEU A 290 -8.47 12.19 17.08
CA LEU A 290 -7.53 13.18 16.54
C LEU A 290 -6.95 14.09 17.61
N PHE A 291 -7.44 14.00 18.85
CA PHE A 291 -7.02 14.87 19.94
C PHE A 291 -5.60 14.53 20.36
N MET A 292 -4.72 15.53 20.27
CA MET A 292 -3.37 15.47 20.80
C MET A 292 -3.23 16.48 21.94
N PRO A 293 -2.40 16.19 22.95
CA PRO A 293 -2.03 17.18 23.94
C PRO A 293 -1.31 18.35 23.25
N LEU A 294 -1.40 19.55 23.82
CA LEU A 294 -0.65 20.70 23.29
C LEU A 294 0.83 20.33 23.15
N PRO A 295 1.42 20.47 21.95
CA PRO A 295 2.80 20.12 21.73
C PRO A 295 3.70 21.15 22.43
N ILE A 296 4.83 20.68 22.97
CA ILE A 296 5.74 21.52 23.74
C ILE A 296 7.09 21.53 23.04
N PRO A 297 7.73 22.71 22.87
CA PRO A 297 9.12 22.78 22.44
C PRO A 297 10.03 22.00 23.39
N GLY A 298 11.00 21.24 22.87
CA GLY A 298 11.88 20.39 23.69
C GLY A 298 12.63 21.14 24.80
N SER A 299 12.85 22.44 24.65
CA SER A 299 13.44 23.33 25.66
C SER A 299 12.62 23.45 26.96
N PHE A 300 11.32 23.13 26.92
CA PHE A 300 10.41 23.29 28.06
C PHE A 300 9.86 21.96 28.60
N GLN A 301 10.39 20.82 28.16
CA GLN A 301 9.88 19.49 28.54
C GLN A 301 9.90 19.24 30.06
N THR A 302 10.85 19.82 30.79
CA THR A 302 10.98 19.71 32.26
C THR A 302 10.00 20.60 33.04
N SER A 303 9.30 21.51 32.35
CA SER A 303 8.32 22.45 32.90
C SER A 303 7.03 22.43 32.08
N ALA A 304 6.70 21.23 31.58
CA ALA A 304 5.68 20.99 30.59
C ALA A 304 4.29 21.43 31.05
N SER A 305 3.95 21.13 32.30
CA SER A 305 2.63 21.43 32.87
C SER A 305 2.47 22.95 33.03
N SER A 306 3.48 23.60 33.60
CA SER A 306 3.53 25.04 33.81
C SER A 306 3.52 25.83 32.50
N TYR A 307 4.23 25.33 31.48
CA TYR A 307 4.25 25.91 30.14
C TYR A 307 2.89 25.81 29.46
N ARG A 308 2.26 24.62 29.47
CA ARG A 308 0.93 24.41 28.90
C ARG A 308 -0.11 25.33 29.54
N SER A 309 -0.07 25.53 30.86
CA SER A 309 -1.01 26.43 31.55
C SER A 309 -0.89 27.87 31.07
N LYS A 310 0.34 28.40 31.00
CA LYS A 310 0.54 29.78 30.52
C LYS A 310 0.25 29.92 29.03
N LEU A 311 0.56 28.88 28.24
CA LEU A 311 0.23 28.85 26.81
C LEU A 311 -1.28 28.86 26.59
N PHE A 312 -2.04 28.11 27.39
CA PHE A 312 -3.50 28.09 27.32
C PHE A 312 -4.09 29.48 27.55
N ASP A 313 -3.67 30.17 28.61
CA ASP A 313 -4.16 31.52 28.90
C ASP A 313 -3.80 32.50 27.78
N ALA A 314 -2.57 32.41 27.24
CA ALA A 314 -2.14 33.24 26.12
C ALA A 314 -2.92 32.98 24.83
N LEU A 315 -3.19 31.71 24.49
CA LEU A 315 -3.99 31.33 23.32
C LEU A 315 -5.45 31.76 23.49
N TRP A 316 -6.02 31.57 24.67
CA TRP A 316 -7.40 31.93 24.99
C TRP A 316 -7.65 33.43 24.78
N GLU A 317 -6.79 34.28 25.33
CA GLU A 317 -6.91 35.73 25.16
C GLU A 317 -6.61 36.16 23.72
N TYR A 318 -5.61 35.55 23.06
CA TYR A 318 -5.32 35.82 21.66
C TYR A 318 -6.52 35.52 20.75
N PHE A 319 -7.15 34.34 20.89
CA PHE A 319 -8.32 33.97 20.08
C PHE A 319 -9.53 34.88 20.34
N LYS A 320 -9.76 35.29 21.60
CA LYS A 320 -10.80 36.29 21.90
C LYS A 320 -10.55 37.63 21.22
N GLN A 321 -9.31 38.11 21.24
CA GLN A 321 -8.94 39.37 20.57
C GLN A 321 -9.13 39.28 19.05
N GLN A 322 -8.75 38.14 18.45
CA GLN A 322 -8.95 37.85 17.04
C GLN A 322 -10.44 37.92 16.66
N MET A 323 -11.34 37.28 17.41
CA MET A 323 -12.79 37.36 17.14
C MET A 323 -13.38 38.77 17.24
N ASN A 324 -12.86 39.60 18.15
CA ASN A 324 -13.32 40.99 18.33
C ASN A 324 -12.72 41.95 17.29
N SER A 325 -11.68 41.53 16.56
CA SER A 325 -11.10 42.29 15.46
C SER A 325 -12.07 42.31 14.28
N SER A 326 -12.30 43.48 13.68
CA SER A 326 -13.22 43.63 12.53
C SER A 326 -12.64 43.11 11.20
N GLU A 327 -11.58 42.31 11.23
CA GLU A 327 -10.96 41.74 10.04
C GLU A 327 -11.74 40.51 9.53
N LYS A 328 -12.28 40.62 8.31
CA LYS A 328 -13.24 39.68 7.70
C LYS A 328 -12.70 38.27 7.34
N ASN A 329 -11.46 37.94 7.66
CA ASN A 329 -10.79 36.71 7.19
C ASN A 329 -10.43 35.72 8.31
N GLN A 330 -11.10 35.80 9.46
CA GLN A 330 -10.73 35.05 10.64
C GLN A 330 -11.78 33.96 10.98
N ASP A 331 -11.35 32.70 10.94
CA ASP A 331 -12.19 31.49 11.14
C ASP A 331 -12.26 31.06 12.63
N TYR A 332 -12.12 32.01 13.56
CA TYR A 332 -12.21 31.75 15.00
C TYR A 332 -13.67 31.79 15.44
N CYS A 333 -14.06 30.83 16.28
CA CYS A 333 -15.40 30.78 16.84
C CYS A 333 -15.39 30.51 18.33
N GLN A 334 -16.38 31.07 19.02
CA GLN A 334 -16.69 30.78 20.41
C GLN A 334 -18.09 30.16 20.50
N SER A 335 -18.24 29.16 21.38
CA SER A 335 -19.53 28.59 21.72
C SER A 335 -19.60 28.28 23.21
N SER A 336 -20.80 28.10 23.74
CA SER A 336 -21.03 27.66 25.11
C SER A 336 -22.03 26.50 25.09
N PHE A 337 -21.70 25.42 25.79
CA PHE A 337 -22.49 24.20 25.80
C PHE A 337 -22.80 23.78 27.23
N CYS A 338 -24.07 23.48 27.53
CA CYS A 338 -24.48 22.94 28.82
C CYS A 338 -24.31 21.41 28.79
N LEU A 339 -23.39 20.89 29.60
CA LEU A 339 -23.18 19.46 29.73
C LEU A 339 -24.27 18.85 30.62
N ASN A 340 -24.85 17.73 30.19
CA ASN A 340 -25.84 16.98 30.96
C ASN A 340 -25.12 15.95 31.84
N ILE A 341 -24.26 16.43 32.73
CA ILE A 341 -23.47 15.62 33.66
C ILE A 341 -23.72 16.17 35.06
N ASP A 342 -23.93 15.28 36.03
CA ASP A 342 -24.10 15.67 37.42
C ASP A 342 -22.84 16.35 37.95
N LYS A 343 -23.02 17.42 38.74
CA LYS A 343 -21.91 18.18 39.34
C LYS A 343 -20.92 17.32 40.14
N GLU A 344 -21.41 16.23 40.74
CA GLU A 344 -20.62 15.32 41.56
C GLU A 344 -19.78 14.36 40.71
N ASN A 345 -20.31 13.95 39.55
CA ASN A 345 -19.66 13.00 38.64
C ASN A 345 -18.75 13.69 37.62
N PHE A 346 -18.95 14.99 37.40
CA PHE A 346 -18.19 15.78 36.42
C PHE A 346 -16.67 15.63 36.52
N PRO A 347 -16.02 15.78 37.69
CA PRO A 347 -14.57 15.58 37.82
C PRO A 347 -14.12 14.19 37.38
N ILE A 348 -14.89 13.15 37.72
CA ILE A 348 -14.56 11.76 37.40
C ILE A 348 -14.59 11.54 35.89
N VAL A 349 -15.62 12.06 35.20
CA VAL A 349 -15.75 11.92 33.74
C VAL A 349 -14.60 12.58 33.01
N ILE A 350 -14.17 13.77 33.45
CA ILE A 350 -13.04 14.49 32.85
C ILE A 350 -11.71 13.75 33.06
N GLU A 351 -11.45 13.27 34.28
CA GLU A 351 -10.23 12.53 34.61
C GLU A 351 -10.18 11.14 33.95
N GLN A 352 -11.32 10.55 33.59
CA GLN A 352 -11.35 9.30 32.84
C GLN A 352 -11.10 9.51 31.35
N LYS A 353 -11.80 10.47 30.72
CA LYS A 353 -11.76 10.66 29.26
C LYS A 353 -10.61 11.56 28.81
N TRP A 354 -10.36 12.66 29.52
CA TRP A 354 -9.57 13.78 29.02
C TRP A 354 -8.39 14.20 29.89
N LYS A 355 -7.98 13.35 30.84
CA LYS A 355 -6.84 13.62 31.74
C LYS A 355 -5.58 14.11 31.02
N CYS A 356 -5.23 13.52 29.89
CA CYS A 356 -4.03 13.93 29.11
C CYS A 356 -4.13 15.32 28.46
N PHE A 357 -5.34 15.89 28.40
CA PHE A 357 -5.61 17.20 27.80
C PHE A 357 -5.91 18.28 28.85
N VAL A 358 -6.02 17.91 30.13
CA VAL A 358 -6.20 18.86 31.23
C VAL A 358 -4.90 19.64 31.42
N VAL A 359 -5.02 20.97 31.35
CA VAL A 359 -3.89 21.89 31.43
C VAL A 359 -3.80 22.53 32.82
N SER A 360 -4.93 22.88 33.42
CA SER A 360 -4.98 23.36 34.79
C SER A 360 -6.35 23.10 35.44
N LYS A 361 -6.35 22.99 36.76
CA LYS A 361 -7.51 22.70 37.60
C LYS A 361 -7.57 23.70 38.76
N THR A 362 -8.75 24.23 39.05
CA THR A 362 -9.01 25.16 40.18
C THR A 362 -9.67 24.45 41.36
N THR A 363 -9.67 25.09 42.54
CA THR A 363 -10.21 24.57 43.82
C THR A 363 -11.73 24.43 43.85
N ASP A 364 -12.47 25.30 43.16
CA ASP A 364 -13.89 25.11 42.81
C ASP A 364 -13.90 24.53 41.39
N PRO A 365 -14.39 23.29 41.15
CA PRO A 365 -13.94 22.46 40.04
C PRO A 365 -14.17 23.13 38.68
N ALA A 366 -13.11 23.77 38.22
CA ALA A 366 -12.97 24.38 36.91
C ALA A 366 -11.77 23.75 36.23
N TYR A 367 -11.98 23.29 35.00
CA TYR A 367 -10.99 22.61 34.19
C TYR A 367 -10.69 23.43 32.95
N ASN A 368 -9.42 23.73 32.76
CA ASN A 368 -8.90 24.24 31.50
C ASN A 368 -8.35 23.06 30.71
N ILE A 369 -8.90 22.82 29.54
CA ILE A 369 -8.57 21.67 28.69
C ILE A 369 -8.15 22.21 27.33
N ALA A 370 -7.06 21.68 26.80
CA ALA A 370 -6.51 22.11 25.52
C ALA A 370 -6.12 20.91 24.68
N MET A 371 -6.66 20.88 23.47
CA MET A 371 -6.41 19.84 22.48
C MET A 371 -5.83 20.48 21.23
N TYR A 372 -4.80 19.84 20.70
CA TYR A 372 -4.18 20.15 19.43
C TYR A 372 -4.69 19.16 18.39
N LEU A 373 -5.08 19.65 17.22
CA LEU A 373 -5.64 18.84 16.14
C LEU A 373 -4.85 19.05 14.84
N PRO A 374 -4.70 18.00 14.00
CA PRO A 374 -4.11 18.15 12.68
C PRO A 374 -4.98 19.04 11.78
N PRO A 375 -4.42 19.81 10.83
CA PRO A 375 -2.99 19.97 10.57
C PRO A 375 -2.27 20.90 11.55
N LYS A 376 -2.88 21.95 12.13
CA LYS A 376 -2.30 22.85 13.17
C LYS A 376 -3.39 23.63 13.93
N TYR A 377 -4.51 23.00 14.24
CA TYR A 377 -5.66 23.64 14.87
C TYR A 377 -5.73 23.40 16.37
N HIS A 378 -6.49 24.24 17.07
CA HIS A 378 -6.61 24.23 18.52
C HIS A 378 -8.07 24.21 18.95
N LEU A 379 -8.35 23.37 19.93
CA LEU A 379 -9.61 23.33 20.66
C LEU A 379 -9.32 23.65 22.12
N LEU A 380 -9.83 24.79 22.58
CA LEU A 380 -9.70 25.25 23.96
C LEU A 380 -11.05 25.17 24.66
N LEU A 381 -11.06 24.60 25.85
CA LEU A 381 -12.25 24.41 26.65
C LEU A 381 -12.00 24.95 28.07
N LYS A 382 -12.92 25.78 28.56
CA LYS A 382 -13.06 26.09 29.98
C LYS A 382 -14.34 25.46 30.48
N ILE A 383 -14.24 24.48 31.38
CA ILE A 383 -15.41 23.80 31.92
C ILE A 383 -15.54 24.15 33.39
N SER A 384 -16.69 24.69 33.79
CA SER A 384 -16.96 25.09 35.17
C SER A 384 -18.42 24.88 35.53
N ILE A 385 -18.71 24.88 36.83
CA ILE A 385 -20.08 24.79 37.35
C ILE A 385 -20.65 26.21 37.45
N VAL A 386 -21.82 26.42 36.86
CA VAL A 386 -22.57 27.68 36.95
C VAL A 386 -24.03 27.34 37.27
N ASN A 387 -24.56 27.84 38.39
CA ASN A 387 -25.93 27.60 38.83
C ASN A 387 -26.30 26.10 38.87
N ASP A 388 -25.48 25.29 39.55
CA ASP A 388 -25.62 23.82 39.67
C ASP A 388 -25.58 23.02 38.34
N LYS A 389 -25.22 23.67 37.22
CA LYS A 389 -25.04 23.00 35.92
C LYS A 389 -23.60 23.12 35.45
N VAL A 390 -23.14 22.11 34.72
CA VAL A 390 -21.79 22.09 34.15
C VAL A 390 -21.82 22.75 32.77
N PHE A 391 -21.03 23.82 32.58
CA PHE A 391 -20.93 24.52 31.30
C PHE A 391 -19.52 24.39 30.73
N ALA A 392 -19.45 24.08 29.43
CA ALA A 392 -18.23 24.12 28.64
C ALA A 392 -18.24 25.37 27.75
N TYR A 393 -17.28 26.27 27.99
CA TYR A 393 -16.97 27.38 27.10
C TYR A 393 -15.90 26.94 26.11
N ILE A 394 -16.20 27.06 24.84
CA ILE A 394 -15.44 26.49 23.74
C ILE A 394 -14.87 27.63 22.90
N ILE A 395 -13.58 27.56 22.58
CA ILE A 395 -12.96 28.39 21.57
C ILE A 395 -12.21 27.49 20.59
N VAL A 396 -12.40 27.73 19.30
CA VAL A 396 -11.68 27.08 18.20
C VAL A 396 -11.13 28.11 17.23
N ASP A 397 -10.02 27.78 16.59
CA ASP A 397 -9.39 28.54 15.51
C ASP A 397 -9.84 28.11 14.10
N LYS A 398 -10.83 27.20 14.05
CA LYS A 398 -11.57 26.81 12.84
C LYS A 398 -13.03 26.53 13.16
N CYS A 399 -13.94 27.38 12.70
CA CYS A 399 -15.37 27.28 13.00
C CYS A 399 -16.01 25.99 12.49
N ALA A 400 -15.53 25.44 11.38
CA ALA A 400 -16.01 24.19 10.81
C ALA A 400 -15.85 22.97 11.76
N MET A 401 -15.03 23.07 12.81
CA MET A 401 -14.88 22.02 13.83
C MET A 401 -16.03 21.99 14.84
N LEU A 402 -16.75 23.10 15.05
CA LEU A 402 -17.75 23.22 16.12
C LEU A 402 -18.85 22.13 16.11
N PRO A 403 -19.40 21.71 14.96
CA PRO A 403 -20.37 20.61 14.94
C PRO A 403 -19.79 19.31 15.52
N TRP A 404 -18.54 18.98 15.18
CA TRP A 404 -17.86 17.79 15.68
C TRP A 404 -17.55 17.88 17.17
N VAL A 405 -17.10 19.05 17.63
CA VAL A 405 -16.88 19.31 19.07
C VAL A 405 -18.18 19.14 19.85
N THR A 406 -19.28 19.67 19.33
CA THR A 406 -20.60 19.55 19.96
C THR A 406 -21.05 18.09 20.06
N LEU A 407 -20.86 17.31 18.99
CA LEU A 407 -21.15 15.87 19.00
C LEU A 407 -20.27 15.10 20.01
N CYS A 408 -19.01 15.48 20.17
CA CYS A 408 -18.11 14.88 21.16
C CYS A 408 -18.59 15.18 22.59
N LEU A 409 -18.95 16.43 22.88
CA LEU A 409 -19.48 16.85 24.18
C LEU A 409 -20.83 16.20 24.51
N GLN A 410 -21.68 15.96 23.51
CA GLN A 410 -22.95 15.22 23.69
C GLN A 410 -22.73 13.75 24.08
N LYS A 411 -21.68 13.10 23.58
CA LYS A 411 -21.31 11.72 23.95
C LYS A 411 -20.63 11.60 25.32
N MET A 412 -20.45 12.73 26.03
CA MET A 412 -19.99 12.71 27.41
C MET A 412 -21.11 12.56 28.44
N GLN A 413 -22.36 12.69 27.98
CA GLN A 413 -23.56 12.26 28.70
C GLN A 413 -23.57 10.74 28.79
#